data_AF-A0A0R3NVY2-F1
#
_entry.id   AF-A0A0R3NVY2-F1
#
_cell.length_a   1.000
_cell.length_b   1.000
_cell.length_c   1.000
_cell.angle_alpha   90.00
_cell.angle_beta   90.00
_cell.angle_gamma   90.00
#
_symmetry.space_group_name_H-M   'P 1'
#
loop_
_entity.id
_entity.type
_entity.pdbx_description
1 polymer ?
#
loop_
_entity_poly.entity_id
_entity_poly.type
_entity_poly.pdbx_seq_one_letter_code
_entity_poly.pdbx_strand_id
1 'polypeptide(L)'
;MGRDPSAPMPTFYGAGWLNGVNILKCNDDPTRQWPVEKVPQLEALWEGAKQEAVDRELIPSIPKAKVLFPIALQGERALKLLQRQNPGVLESEEKPLMEASCYMAHDRPAPQDELGSLVTEAGPKNHQLIISTDSNAHQNVWGSPDIKVC
;
A
#
# COMPACT_ATOMS: atom_id res chain seq x y z
N MET A 1 -33.18 9.52 24.31
CA MET A 1 -32.29 9.47 25.49
C MET A 1 -31.17 10.47 25.26
N GLY A 2 -31.04 11.48 26.13
CA GLY A 2 -29.96 12.47 26.05
C GLY A 2 -28.65 11.85 26.48
N ARG A 3 -27.56 12.08 25.73
CA ARG A 3 -26.21 11.69 26.18
C ARG A 3 -25.89 12.42 27.48
N ASP A 4 -25.29 11.72 28.42
CA ASP A 4 -24.68 12.34 29.59
C ASP A 4 -23.61 13.34 29.12
N PRO A 5 -23.78 14.65 29.39
CA PRO A 5 -22.83 15.67 28.96
C PRO A 5 -21.47 15.56 29.68
N SER A 6 -21.35 14.74 30.72
CA SER A 6 -20.09 14.44 31.41
C SER A 6 -19.32 13.27 30.79
N ALA A 7 -19.93 12.51 29.87
CA ALA A 7 -19.25 11.42 29.19
C ALA A 7 -18.11 11.97 28.30
N PRO A 8 -16.91 11.35 28.33
CA PRO A 8 -15.79 11.80 27.52
C PRO A 8 -16.17 11.72 26.04
N MET A 9 -16.02 12.83 25.33
CA MET A 9 -16.23 12.89 23.89
C MET A 9 -15.11 12.11 23.18
N PRO A 10 -15.42 11.21 22.23
CA PRO A 10 -14.40 10.48 21.50
C PRO A 10 -13.54 11.46 20.69
N THR A 11 -12.21 11.32 20.79
CA THR A 11 -11.25 12.17 20.08
C THR A 11 -10.38 11.35 19.14
N PHE A 12 -10.59 11.52 17.84
CA PHE A 12 -9.80 10.88 16.79
C PHE A 12 -8.70 11.83 16.32
N TYR A 13 -7.49 11.31 16.08
CA TYR A 13 -6.35 12.10 15.59
C TYR A 13 -5.95 11.74 14.16
N GLY A 14 -6.70 10.87 13.50
CA GLY A 14 -6.52 10.56 12.10
C GLY A 14 -7.41 9.44 11.61
N ALA A 15 -7.56 9.38 10.29
CA ALA A 15 -8.22 8.28 9.60
C ALA A 15 -7.46 7.96 8.30
N GLY A 16 -7.61 6.73 7.80
CA GLY A 16 -7.01 6.33 6.54
C GLY A 16 -7.57 5.00 6.04
N TRP A 17 -7.49 4.78 4.74
CA TRP A 17 -7.96 3.53 4.13
C TRP A 17 -6.80 2.54 3.94
N LEU A 18 -7.02 1.28 4.29
CA LEU A 18 -6.08 0.18 4.02
C LEU A 18 -6.86 -1.08 3.67
N ASN A 19 -6.60 -1.66 2.50
CA ASN A 19 -7.19 -2.93 2.05
C ASN A 19 -8.73 -2.97 2.18
N GLY A 20 -9.42 -1.87 1.85
CA GLY A 20 -10.88 -1.77 1.97
C GLY A 20 -11.42 -1.51 3.38
N VAL A 21 -10.55 -1.37 4.38
CA VAL A 21 -10.90 -1.04 5.77
C VAL A 21 -10.59 0.43 6.05
N ASN A 22 -11.49 1.13 6.74
CA ASN A 22 -11.23 2.46 7.26
C ASN A 22 -10.60 2.36 8.66
N ILE A 23 -9.35 2.75 8.78
CA ILE A 23 -8.57 2.75 10.02
C ILE A 23 -8.78 4.09 10.72
N LEU A 24 -9.33 4.04 11.93
CA LEU A 24 -9.45 5.20 12.82
C LEU A 24 -8.34 5.18 13.87
N LYS A 25 -7.62 6.29 14.00
CA LYS A 25 -6.60 6.46 15.04
C LYS A 25 -7.24 7.10 16.27
N CYS A 26 -7.31 6.32 17.36
CA CYS A 26 -7.98 6.69 18.61
C CYS A 26 -6.96 7.17 19.66
N ASN A 27 -7.24 8.28 20.34
CA ASN A 27 -6.33 8.84 21.35
C ASN A 27 -6.37 8.11 22.70
N ASP A 28 -7.48 7.44 23.02
CA ASP A 28 -7.72 6.82 24.31
C ASP A 28 -8.69 5.64 24.18
N ASP A 29 -8.84 4.88 25.27
CA ASP A 29 -9.72 3.71 25.34
C ASP A 29 -11.21 4.05 25.10
N PRO A 30 -11.78 5.13 25.67
CA PRO A 30 -13.15 5.55 25.33
C PRO A 30 -13.36 5.80 23.84
N THR A 31 -12.41 6.47 23.19
CA THR A 31 -12.46 6.71 21.74
C THR A 31 -12.39 5.40 20.96
N ARG A 32 -11.62 4.41 21.42
CA ARG A 32 -11.56 3.08 20.80
C ARG A 32 -12.85 2.27 20.96
N GLN A 33 -13.52 2.38 22.11
CA GLN A 33 -14.78 1.68 22.37
C GLN A 33 -15.95 2.27 21.57
N TRP A 34 -15.92 3.58 21.30
CA TRP A 34 -17.01 4.26 20.61
C TRP A 34 -17.34 3.69 19.22
N PRO A 35 -16.38 3.41 18.30
CA PRO A 35 -16.67 2.73 17.04
C PRO A 35 -17.27 1.34 17.22
N VAL A 36 -16.79 0.56 18.19
CA VAL A 36 -17.30 -0.78 18.49
C VAL A 36 -18.78 -0.73 18.86
N GLU A 37 -19.20 0.27 19.64
CA GLU A 37 -20.60 0.46 20.00
C GLU A 37 -21.44 1.01 18.84
N LYS A 38 -20.91 1.95 18.05
CA LYS A 38 -21.70 2.75 17.09
C LYS A 38 -21.73 2.21 15.68
N VAL A 39 -20.65 1.60 15.19
CA VAL A 39 -20.57 1.07 13.81
C VAL A 39 -21.68 0.03 13.54
N PRO A 40 -22.01 -0.90 14.45
CA PRO A 40 -23.12 -1.84 14.23
C PRO A 40 -24.51 -1.18 14.19
N GLN A 41 -24.64 0.05 14.68
CA GLN A 41 -25.90 0.81 14.69
C GLN A 41 -26.07 1.67 13.42
N LEU A 42 -25.04 1.76 12.58
CA LEU A 42 -25.11 2.51 11.33
C LEU A 42 -25.96 1.74 10.32
N GLU A 43 -26.80 2.47 9.60
CA GLU A 43 -27.56 1.89 8.50
C GLU A 43 -26.61 1.31 7.45
N ALA A 44 -26.94 0.12 6.96
CA ALA A 44 -26.22 -0.51 5.87
C ALA A 44 -26.31 0.38 4.62
N LEU A 45 -25.16 0.71 4.03
CA LEU A 45 -25.11 1.55 2.84
C LEU A 45 -25.67 0.85 1.59
N TRP A 46 -25.72 -0.49 1.59
CA TRP A 46 -26.34 -1.31 0.55
C TRP A 46 -26.79 -2.68 1.13
N GLU A 47 -27.64 -3.39 0.38
CA GLU A 47 -28.16 -4.70 0.79
C GLU A 47 -27.02 -5.72 1.00
N GLY A 48 -27.02 -6.37 2.16
CA GLY A 48 -25.99 -7.33 2.54
C GLY A 48 -24.70 -6.72 3.12
N ALA A 49 -24.55 -5.39 3.15
CA ALA A 49 -23.40 -4.73 3.78
C ALA A 49 -23.43 -4.96 5.31
N LYS A 50 -22.38 -5.59 5.85
CA LYS A 50 -22.15 -5.68 7.29
C LYS A 50 -21.02 -4.73 7.67
N GLN A 51 -21.32 -3.77 8.53
CA GLN A 51 -20.32 -2.89 9.11
C GLN A 51 -19.93 -3.42 10.48
N GLU A 52 -18.63 -3.61 10.69
CA GLU A 52 -18.08 -4.11 11.94
C GLU A 52 -16.82 -3.33 12.26
N ALA A 53 -16.66 -2.96 13.53
CA ALA A 53 -15.39 -2.46 14.03
C ALA A 53 -14.55 -3.67 14.47
N VAL A 54 -13.46 -3.92 13.76
CA VAL A 54 -12.58 -5.07 14.00
C VAL A 54 -11.24 -4.64 14.57
N ASP A 55 -10.55 -5.54 15.26
CA ASP A 55 -9.16 -5.31 15.63
C ASP A 55 -8.28 -5.20 14.37
N ARG A 56 -7.19 -4.43 14.47
CA ARG A 56 -6.20 -4.30 13.41
C ARG A 56 -5.64 -5.65 12.95
N GLU A 57 -5.51 -6.62 13.86
CA GLU A 57 -5.02 -7.97 13.55
C GLU A 57 -5.94 -8.73 12.58
N LEU A 58 -7.21 -8.34 12.50
CA LEU A 58 -8.19 -8.93 11.58
C LEU A 58 -8.22 -8.25 10.21
N ILE A 59 -7.46 -7.15 10.02
CA ILE A 59 -7.31 -6.53 8.70
C ILE A 59 -6.54 -7.50 7.80
N PRO A 60 -7.10 -7.96 6.67
CA PRO A 60 -6.43 -8.88 5.78
C PRO A 60 -5.07 -8.30 5.37
N SER A 61 -3.99 -8.99 5.72
CA SER A 61 -2.66 -8.65 5.22
C SER A 61 -2.51 -9.24 3.82
N ILE A 62 -2.43 -8.39 2.81
CA ILE A 62 -2.00 -8.84 1.48
C ILE A 62 -0.52 -9.20 1.58
N PRO A 63 -0.09 -10.41 1.16
CA PRO A 63 1.32 -10.75 1.04
C PRO A 63 2.02 -9.75 0.12
N LYS A 64 2.98 -8.98 0.67
CA LYS A 64 3.77 -7.99 -0.07
C LYS A 64 5.20 -8.48 -0.21
N ALA A 65 5.68 -8.59 -1.45
CA ALA A 65 7.08 -8.83 -1.73
C ALA A 65 7.79 -7.47 -1.79
N LYS A 66 8.74 -7.24 -0.88
CA LYS A 66 9.53 -6.01 -0.79
C LYS A 66 10.99 -6.30 -1.06
N VAL A 67 11.64 -5.49 -1.89
CA VAL A 67 13.08 -5.62 -2.14
C VAL A 67 13.75 -4.27 -2.03
N LEU A 68 14.81 -4.21 -1.22
CA LEU A 68 15.70 -3.06 -1.16
C LEU A 68 16.84 -3.26 -2.16
N PHE A 69 16.99 -2.34 -3.12
CA PHE A 69 18.10 -2.33 -4.06
C PHE A 69 19.16 -1.31 -3.63
N PRO A 70 20.33 -1.74 -3.12
CA PRO A 70 21.37 -0.81 -2.68
C PRO A 70 22.09 -0.10 -3.85
N ILE A 71 22.09 -0.68 -5.06
CA ILE A 71 22.73 -0.20 -6.30
C ILE A 71 21.91 -0.72 -7.49
N ALA A 72 22.03 -0.12 -8.69
CA ALA A 72 21.53 -0.69 -9.95
C ALA A 72 22.03 -2.14 -10.15
N LEU A 73 21.12 -3.10 -10.24
CA LEU A 73 21.38 -4.53 -10.07
C LEU A 73 20.77 -5.32 -11.23
N GLN A 74 21.59 -5.98 -12.05
CA GLN A 74 21.18 -6.79 -13.21
C GLN A 74 19.89 -7.59 -12.96
N GLY A 75 18.98 -7.65 -13.93
CA GLY A 75 17.61 -8.17 -13.76
C GLY A 75 17.52 -9.53 -13.07
N GLU A 76 18.34 -10.50 -13.49
CA GLU A 76 18.40 -11.83 -12.85
C GLU A 76 18.87 -11.77 -11.38
N ARG A 77 19.78 -10.84 -11.06
CA ARG A 77 20.26 -10.64 -9.69
C ARG A 77 19.22 -9.93 -8.84
N ALA A 78 18.49 -8.98 -9.42
CA ALA A 78 17.36 -8.32 -8.76
C ALA A 78 16.25 -9.31 -8.40
N LEU A 79 15.91 -10.23 -9.31
CA LEU A 79 14.97 -11.31 -9.03
C LEU A 79 15.45 -12.24 -7.92
N LYS A 80 16.70 -12.72 -7.99
CA LYS A 80 17.25 -13.58 -6.94
C LYS A 80 17.25 -12.88 -5.57
N LEU A 81 17.49 -11.57 -5.54
CA LEU A 81 17.38 -10.75 -4.34
C LEU A 81 15.94 -10.65 -3.84
N LEU A 82 14.97 -10.41 -4.72
CA LEU A 82 13.55 -10.36 -4.39
C LEU A 82 13.08 -11.70 -3.79
N GLN A 83 13.39 -12.81 -4.44
CA GLN A 83 13.08 -14.16 -3.97
C GLN A 83 13.72 -14.46 -2.62
N ARG A 84 15.01 -14.12 -2.46
CA ARG A 84 15.74 -14.33 -1.21
C ARG A 84 15.21 -13.47 -0.06
N GLN A 85 14.78 -12.23 -0.32
CA GLN A 85 14.27 -11.32 0.69
C GLN A 85 12.80 -11.59 1.05
N ASN A 86 12.06 -12.34 0.23
CA ASN A 86 10.62 -12.61 0.42
C ASN A 86 10.28 -14.11 0.31
N PRO A 87 10.88 -14.97 1.15
CA PRO A 87 10.55 -16.39 1.13
C PRO A 87 9.07 -16.59 1.50
N GLY A 88 8.36 -17.40 0.72
CA GLY A 88 6.95 -17.77 0.96
C GLY A 88 5.89 -16.79 0.45
N VAL A 89 6.25 -15.54 0.11
CA VAL A 89 5.29 -14.56 -0.47
C VAL A 89 5.00 -14.88 -1.94
N LEU A 90 6.00 -15.36 -2.68
CA LEU A 90 5.89 -15.72 -4.09
C LEU A 90 5.28 -17.11 -4.32
N GLU A 91 5.01 -17.86 -3.24
CA GLU A 91 4.47 -19.23 -3.26
C GLU A 91 2.96 -19.29 -2.92
N SER A 92 2.34 -18.14 -2.60
CA SER A 92 0.90 -18.04 -2.24
C SER A 92 -0.02 -18.01 -3.47
N GLU A 93 -1.21 -18.62 -3.40
CA GLU A 93 -2.24 -18.57 -4.46
C GLU A 93 -2.95 -17.20 -4.57
N GLU A 94 -2.75 -16.30 -3.59
CA GLU A 94 -3.19 -14.91 -3.72
C GLU A 94 -2.24 -14.13 -4.62
N LYS A 95 -2.77 -13.27 -5.51
CA LYS A 95 -1.94 -12.45 -6.42
C LYS A 95 -0.91 -11.64 -5.61
N PRO A 96 0.40 -11.96 -5.72
CA PRO A 96 1.42 -11.29 -4.93
C PRO A 96 1.50 -9.81 -5.31
N LEU A 97 1.58 -8.93 -4.31
CA LEU A 97 1.90 -7.52 -4.53
C LEU A 97 3.41 -7.31 -4.43
N MET A 98 4.05 -7.02 -5.55
CA MET A 98 5.45 -6.63 -5.63
C MET A 98 5.57 -5.12 -5.41
N GLU A 99 6.41 -4.72 -4.47
CA GLU A 99 6.77 -3.33 -4.21
C GLU A 99 8.28 -3.16 -4.45
N ALA A 100 8.63 -2.29 -5.37
CA ALA A 100 10.01 -1.93 -5.66
C ALA A 100 10.25 -0.45 -5.36
N SER A 101 11.35 -0.16 -4.69
CA SER A 101 11.89 1.20 -4.55
C SER A 101 13.22 1.27 -5.27
N CYS A 102 13.36 2.19 -6.22
CA CYS A 102 14.61 2.36 -6.97
C CYS A 102 14.99 3.82 -7.17
N TYR A 103 16.30 4.06 -7.21
CA TYR A 103 16.89 5.35 -7.54
C TYR A 103 17.52 5.26 -8.93
N MET A 104 17.12 6.13 -9.85
CA MET A 104 17.69 6.22 -11.19
C MET A 104 18.72 7.36 -11.19
N ALA A 105 19.98 7.08 -11.46
CA ALA A 105 21.03 8.09 -11.44
C ALA A 105 20.97 9.00 -12.69
N HIS A 106 21.27 10.30 -12.53
CA HIS A 106 21.28 11.28 -13.63
C HIS A 106 22.28 10.96 -14.75
N ASP A 107 23.33 10.17 -14.46
CA ASP A 107 24.42 9.84 -15.38
C ASP A 107 24.19 8.54 -16.16
N ARG A 108 23.01 7.91 -16.00
CA ARG A 108 22.66 6.64 -16.66
C ARG A 108 21.35 6.76 -17.42
N PRO A 109 21.18 5.99 -18.52
CA PRO A 109 19.92 5.93 -19.23
C PRO A 109 18.81 5.35 -18.34
N ALA A 110 17.62 5.95 -18.41
CA ALA A 110 16.40 5.54 -17.71
C ALA A 110 15.33 5.06 -18.72
N PRO A 111 14.49 4.07 -18.38
CA PRO A 111 14.58 3.22 -17.19
C PRO A 111 15.76 2.24 -17.30
N GLN A 112 16.31 1.84 -16.15
CA GLN A 112 17.37 0.84 -16.12
C GLN A 112 16.82 -0.53 -16.56
N ASP A 113 17.64 -1.35 -17.24
CA ASP A 113 17.29 -2.69 -17.75
C ASP A 113 16.63 -3.60 -16.69
N GLU A 114 16.91 -3.29 -15.43
CA GLU A 114 16.58 -4.10 -14.28
C GLU A 114 15.16 -3.81 -13.81
N LEU A 115 14.70 -2.57 -13.97
CA LEU A 115 13.29 -2.23 -13.86
C LEU A 115 12.48 -2.89 -14.99
N GLY A 116 13.02 -2.91 -16.21
CA GLY A 116 12.40 -3.61 -17.34
C GLY A 116 12.27 -5.12 -17.09
N SER A 117 13.27 -5.73 -16.47
CA SER A 117 13.26 -7.15 -16.07
C SER A 117 12.18 -7.44 -15.02
N LEU A 118 12.03 -6.56 -14.03
CA LEU A 118 11.00 -6.67 -12.99
C LEU A 118 9.58 -6.61 -13.58
N VAL A 119 9.34 -5.68 -14.52
CA VAL A 119 8.05 -5.54 -15.21
C VAL A 119 7.76 -6.77 -16.08
N THR A 120 8.77 -7.26 -16.81
CA THR A 120 8.66 -8.44 -17.68
C THR A 120 8.34 -9.70 -16.88
N GLU A 121 8.79 -9.78 -15.63
CA GLU A 121 8.49 -10.91 -14.76
C GLU A 121 7.12 -10.81 -14.08
N ALA A 122 6.71 -9.61 -13.65
CA ALA A 122 5.42 -9.40 -13.00
C ALA A 122 4.24 -9.69 -13.94
N GLY A 123 4.37 -9.34 -15.23
CA GLY A 123 3.31 -9.47 -16.23
C GLY A 123 2.80 -10.90 -16.43
N PRO A 124 3.63 -11.86 -16.86
CA PRO A 124 3.22 -13.24 -17.11
C PRO A 124 2.70 -13.97 -15.87
N LYS A 125 3.19 -13.60 -14.68
CA LYS A 125 2.78 -14.20 -13.41
C LYS A 125 1.53 -13.56 -12.80
N ASN A 126 0.94 -12.56 -13.45
CA ASN A 126 -0.25 -11.83 -12.98
C ASN A 126 -0.04 -11.22 -11.57
N HIS A 127 1.19 -10.82 -11.26
CA HIS A 127 1.53 -10.15 -10.01
C HIS A 127 1.09 -8.68 -10.08
N GLN A 128 0.63 -8.12 -8.96
CA GLN A 128 0.43 -6.68 -8.85
C GLN A 128 1.80 -6.03 -8.61
N LEU A 129 2.13 -4.93 -9.29
CA LEU A 129 3.44 -4.27 -9.17
C LEU A 129 3.28 -2.77 -8.88
N ILE A 130 3.88 -2.32 -7.78
CA ILE A 130 4.04 -0.90 -7.45
C ILE A 130 5.53 -0.57 -7.50
N ILE A 131 5.87 0.46 -8.25
CA ILE A 131 7.23 1.01 -8.34
C ILE A 131 7.21 2.42 -7.77
N SER A 132 7.95 2.62 -6.68
CA SER A 132 8.33 3.95 -6.21
C SER A 132 9.72 4.25 -6.72
N THR A 133 9.93 5.42 -7.32
CA THR A 133 11.24 5.77 -7.84
C THR A 133 11.50 7.26 -7.80
N ASP A 134 12.74 7.61 -7.45
CA ASP A 134 13.33 8.88 -7.87
C ASP A 134 13.95 8.65 -9.25
N SER A 135 13.20 9.03 -10.28
CA SER A 135 13.52 8.67 -11.66
C SER A 135 14.61 9.56 -12.27
N ASN A 136 14.90 10.73 -11.68
CA ASN A 136 15.78 11.75 -12.25
C ASN A 136 15.53 12.03 -13.74
N ALA A 137 14.31 11.76 -14.18
CA ALA A 137 13.87 11.83 -15.56
C ALA A 137 12.68 12.77 -15.64
N HIS A 138 12.69 13.60 -16.67
CA HIS A 138 11.62 14.54 -16.91
C HIS A 138 10.57 13.88 -17.80
N GLN A 139 9.29 13.94 -17.42
CA GLN A 139 8.20 13.48 -18.27
C GLN A 139 6.92 14.31 -18.08
N ASN A 140 6.17 14.48 -19.17
CA ASN A 140 4.89 15.20 -19.19
C ASN A 140 3.80 14.48 -18.36
N VAL A 141 3.75 13.14 -18.39
CA VAL A 141 2.76 12.32 -17.68
C VAL A 141 2.78 12.56 -16.16
N TRP A 142 3.94 12.79 -15.58
CA TRP A 142 4.10 13.07 -14.14
C TRP A 142 4.42 14.54 -13.83
N GLY A 143 4.19 15.44 -14.79
CA GLY A 143 4.14 16.88 -14.54
C GLY A 143 5.49 17.58 -14.43
N SER A 144 6.54 17.07 -15.09
CA SER A 144 7.81 17.81 -15.17
C SER A 144 7.60 19.16 -15.90
N PRO A 145 7.96 20.30 -15.27
CA PRO A 145 7.54 21.64 -15.71
C PRO A 145 8.25 22.14 -16.98
N ASP A 146 9.34 21.50 -17.35
CA ASP A 146 10.27 21.88 -18.40
C ASP A 146 10.02 21.19 -19.75
N ILE A 147 9.04 20.28 -19.82
CA ILE A 147 8.66 19.60 -21.07
C ILE A 147 7.57 20.40 -21.77
N LYS A 148 7.97 21.09 -22.84
CA LYS A 148 7.04 21.73 -23.77
C LYS A 148 6.41 20.66 -24.66
N VAL A 149 5.11 20.44 -24.48
CA VAL A 149 4.32 19.59 -25.38
C VAL A 149 3.93 20.42 -26.59
N CYS A 150 4.35 19.99 -27.79
CA CYS A 150 3.87 20.55 -29.06
C CYS A 150 2.48 20.00 -29.40
#